data_AF-A0A0V8JMQ9-F1
#
_entry.id   AF-A0A0V8JMQ9-F1
#
_cell.length_a   1.000
_cell.length_b   1.000
_cell.length_c   1.000
_cell.angle_alpha   90.00
_cell.angle_beta   90.00
_cell.angle_gamma   90.00
#
_symmetry.space_group_name_H-M   'P 1'
#
loop_
_entity.id
_entity.type
_entity.pdbx_description
1 polymer ?
#
loop_
_entity_poly.entity_id
_entity_poly.type
_entity_poly.pdbx_seq_one_letter_code
_entity_poly.pdbx_strand_id
1 'polypeptide(L)'
;MKGYFKPFAIIIGALLLFLGGYVFGKSTSDQVTREIWIGDGKDGETDVQKVITDLENQAAVDNLSLIYAHRESIDTADVDINNPDLYVAFNSPKQSALLVESRLWLNDKGAVIAERTGETWDEVDYSTIPVEDALYIQSLLKNNNEE
;
A
#
# COMPACT_ATOMS: atom_id res chain seq x y z
N MET A 1 -23.99 -39.09 41.47
CA MET A 1 -23.35 -38.41 40.31
C MET A 1 -23.42 -36.88 40.43
N LYS A 2 -22.87 -36.26 41.50
CA LYS A 2 -22.84 -34.78 41.65
C LYS A 2 -21.41 -34.19 41.67
N GLY A 3 -20.37 -35.03 41.66
CA GLY A 3 -18.97 -34.58 41.79
C GLY A 3 -18.29 -34.15 40.49
N TYR A 4 -18.66 -34.72 39.34
CA TYR A 4 -17.99 -34.47 38.05
C TYR A 4 -18.52 -33.26 37.27
N PHE A 5 -19.61 -32.63 37.72
CA PHE A 5 -20.24 -31.52 37.00
C PHE A 5 -19.43 -30.22 37.05
N LYS A 6 -18.70 -29.99 38.15
CA LYS A 6 -17.85 -28.80 38.34
C LYS A 6 -16.63 -28.76 37.42
N PRO A 7 -15.79 -29.81 37.30
CA PRO A 7 -14.66 -29.78 36.38
C PRO A 7 -15.11 -29.72 34.91
N PHE A 8 -16.24 -30.36 34.56
CA PHE A 8 -16.79 -30.32 33.21
C PHE A 8 -17.26 -28.92 32.80
N ALA A 9 -17.92 -28.19 33.70
CA ALA A 9 -18.33 -26.80 33.46
C ALA A 9 -17.13 -25.85 33.27
N ILE A 10 -16.04 -26.07 34.02
CA ILE A 10 -14.79 -25.28 33.87
C ILE A 10 -14.16 -25.54 32.50
N ILE A 11 -14.10 -26.80 32.05
CA ILE A 11 -13.56 -27.16 30.74
C ILE A 11 -14.39 -26.51 29.62
N ILE A 12 -15.72 -26.57 29.72
CA ILE A 12 -16.61 -25.92 28.74
C ILE A 12 -16.40 -24.40 28.74
N GLY A 13 -16.31 -23.77 29.91
CA GLY A 13 -16.06 -22.33 30.01
C GLY A 13 -14.72 -21.93 29.37
N ALA A 14 -13.66 -22.70 29.62
CA ALA A 14 -12.36 -22.47 29.00
C ALA A 14 -12.40 -22.63 27.47
N LEU A 15 -13.11 -23.64 26.97
CA LEU A 15 -13.31 -23.86 25.53
C LEU A 15 -14.07 -22.71 24.87
N LEU A 16 -15.11 -22.19 25.53
CA LEU A 16 -15.88 -21.05 25.03
C LEU A 16 -15.03 -19.76 25.00
N LEU A 17 -14.22 -19.52 26.02
CA LEU A 17 -13.28 -18.39 26.03
C LEU A 17 -12.23 -18.51 24.93
N PHE A 18 -11.69 -19.72 24.73
CA PHE A 18 -10.72 -19.97 23.67
C PHE A 18 -11.32 -19.78 22.28
N LEU A 19 -12.51 -20.33 22.02
CA LEU A 19 -13.23 -20.16 20.75
C LEU A 19 -13.61 -18.70 20.50
N GLY A 20 -14.10 -18.00 21.53
CA GLY A 20 -14.40 -16.57 21.45
C GLY A 20 -13.18 -15.74 21.12
N GLY A 21 -12.04 -16.00 21.79
CA GLY A 21 -10.77 -15.34 21.51
C GLY A 21 -10.24 -15.65 20.11
N TYR A 22 -10.35 -16.90 19.65
CA TYR A 22 -9.92 -17.32 18.31
C TYR A 22 -10.71 -16.63 17.19
N VAL A 23 -12.04 -16.63 17.30
CA VAL A 23 -12.92 -15.98 16.31
C VAL A 23 -12.69 -14.47 16.28
N PHE A 24 -12.60 -13.83 17.44
CA PHE A 24 -12.32 -12.40 17.55
C PHE A 24 -10.94 -12.02 16.99
N GLY A 25 -9.92 -12.82 17.32
CA GLY A 25 -8.56 -12.64 16.80
C GLY A 25 -8.51 -12.73 15.28
N LYS A 26 -9.15 -13.76 14.70
CA LYS A 26 -9.21 -13.95 13.25
C LYS A 26 -9.96 -12.81 12.53
N SER A 27 -11.10 -12.37 13.09
CA SER A 27 -11.86 -11.26 12.50
C SER A 27 -11.12 -9.93 12.53
N THR A 28 -10.10 -9.78 13.40
CA THR A 28 -9.30 -8.57 13.51
C THR A 28 -7.96 -8.68 12.76
N SER A 29 -7.47 -9.89 12.50
CA SER A 29 -6.22 -10.10 11.74
C SER A 29 -6.38 -9.89 10.25
N ASP A 30 -7.56 -10.13 9.70
CA ASP A 30 -7.79 -10.13 8.25
C ASP A 30 -8.15 -8.72 7.72
N GLN A 31 -7.70 -7.67 8.40
CA GLN A 31 -7.95 -6.28 8.01
C GLN A 31 -6.77 -5.73 7.22
N VAL A 32 -7.07 -5.11 6.07
CA VAL A 32 -6.07 -4.37 5.28
C VAL A 32 -5.53 -3.21 6.11
N THR A 33 -4.22 -3.19 6.34
CA THR A 33 -3.58 -2.11 7.11
C THR A 33 -2.88 -1.10 6.23
N ARG A 34 -2.43 -1.54 5.05
CA ARG A 34 -1.77 -0.75 4.01
C ARG A 34 -2.28 -1.18 2.65
N GLU A 35 -2.51 -0.20 1.80
CA GLU A 35 -2.82 -0.45 0.39
C GLU A 35 -2.08 0.58 -0.47
N ILE A 36 -1.74 0.17 -1.68
CA ILE A 36 -1.05 1.02 -2.66
C ILE A 36 -1.89 1.06 -3.91
N TRP A 37 -2.27 2.27 -4.30
CA TRP A 37 -3.03 2.53 -5.51
C TRP A 37 -2.05 2.97 -6.58
N ILE A 38 -2.09 2.29 -7.73
CA ILE A 38 -1.27 2.59 -8.89
C ILE A 38 -2.21 2.77 -10.07
N GLY A 39 -2.07 3.89 -10.76
CA GLY A 39 -2.88 4.23 -11.92
C GLY A 39 -2.10 5.04 -12.93
N ASP A 40 -2.70 5.24 -14.09
CA ASP A 40 -2.35 6.34 -14.97
C ASP A 40 -3.44 7.41 -14.88
N GLY A 41 -3.24 8.51 -15.59
CA GLY A 41 -4.18 9.61 -15.55
C GLY A 41 -3.77 10.67 -16.54
N LYS A 42 -4.75 11.44 -16.98
CA LYS A 42 -4.53 12.61 -17.84
C LYS A 42 -5.25 13.78 -17.22
N ASP A 43 -4.68 14.97 -17.39
CA ASP A 43 -5.31 16.23 -16.98
C ASP A 43 -5.66 16.31 -15.48
N GLY A 44 -4.88 15.64 -14.63
CA GLY A 44 -5.03 15.69 -13.18
C GLY A 44 -6.09 14.76 -12.58
N GLU A 45 -6.78 13.97 -13.40
CA GLU A 45 -7.63 12.88 -12.93
C GLU A 45 -6.84 11.56 -12.89
N THR A 46 -6.80 10.92 -11.73
CA THR A 46 -6.18 9.59 -11.54
C THR A 46 -7.19 8.49 -11.89
N ASP A 47 -6.89 7.69 -12.89
CA ASP A 47 -7.60 6.43 -13.16
C ASP A 47 -6.89 5.29 -12.43
N VAL A 48 -7.43 4.88 -11.29
CA VAL A 48 -6.84 3.84 -10.46
C VAL A 48 -6.99 2.49 -11.17
N GLN A 49 -5.91 2.02 -11.76
CA GLN A 49 -5.88 0.73 -12.46
C GLN A 49 -5.68 -0.45 -11.53
N LYS A 50 -4.91 -0.27 -10.45
CA LYS A 50 -4.54 -1.35 -9.54
C LYS A 50 -4.49 -0.89 -8.09
N VAL A 51 -5.10 -1.69 -7.22
CA VAL A 51 -4.98 -1.57 -5.76
C VAL A 51 -4.30 -2.83 -5.25
N ILE A 52 -3.19 -2.67 -4.55
CA ILE A 52 -2.43 -3.76 -3.92
C ILE A 52 -2.58 -3.63 -2.42
N THR A 53 -3.13 -4.66 -1.78
CA THR A 53 -3.28 -4.67 -0.31
C THR A 53 -2.20 -5.50 0.35
N ASP A 54 -1.87 -5.17 1.60
CA ASP A 54 -0.93 -5.95 2.40
C ASP A 54 -1.45 -7.35 2.74
N LEU A 55 -2.77 -7.52 2.82
CA LEU A 55 -3.43 -8.82 2.96
C LEU A 55 -3.24 -9.72 1.72
N GLU A 56 -3.32 -9.14 0.52
CA GLU A 56 -3.16 -9.86 -0.74
C GLU A 56 -1.69 -10.11 -1.08
N ASN A 57 -0.85 -9.08 -0.98
CA ASN A 57 0.56 -9.16 -1.36
C ASN A 57 1.43 -8.25 -0.48
N GLN A 58 1.67 -8.72 0.74
CA GLN A 58 2.56 -8.10 1.72
C GLN A 58 3.94 -7.74 1.14
N ALA A 59 4.53 -8.64 0.34
CA ALA A 59 5.84 -8.44 -0.26
C ALA A 59 5.84 -7.25 -1.24
N ALA A 60 4.79 -7.10 -2.04
CA ALA A 60 4.68 -5.99 -2.97
C ALA A 60 4.56 -4.64 -2.24
N VAL A 61 3.74 -4.59 -1.19
CA VAL A 61 3.57 -3.41 -0.34
C VAL A 61 4.89 -3.03 0.36
N ASP A 62 5.61 -4.01 0.92
CA ASP A 62 6.87 -3.75 1.61
C ASP A 62 7.97 -3.30 0.64
N ASN A 63 8.09 -3.92 -0.53
CA ASN A 63 9.07 -3.53 -1.54
C ASN A 63 8.83 -2.10 -2.03
N LEU A 64 7.58 -1.74 -2.35
CA LEU A 64 7.23 -0.36 -2.72
C LEU A 64 7.53 0.62 -1.59
N SER A 65 7.24 0.25 -0.35
CA SER A 65 7.57 1.08 0.81
C SER A 65 9.08 1.31 0.95
N LEU A 66 9.89 0.28 0.68
CA LEU A 66 11.36 0.37 0.69
C LEU A 66 11.91 1.22 -0.44
N ILE A 67 11.35 1.12 -1.65
CA ILE A 67 11.71 1.97 -2.79
C ILE A 67 11.47 3.44 -2.43
N TYR A 68 10.30 3.76 -1.87
CA TYR A 68 9.99 5.12 -1.43
C TYR A 68 10.89 5.56 -0.28
N ALA A 69 11.26 4.69 0.65
CA ALA A 69 12.14 5.04 1.74
C ALA A 69 13.59 5.32 1.30
N HIS A 70 14.06 4.70 0.21
CA HIS A 70 15.43 4.82 -0.29
C HIS A 70 15.59 5.70 -1.53
N ARG A 71 14.53 6.36 -1.97
CA ARG A 71 14.59 7.32 -3.09
C ARG A 71 15.59 8.45 -2.80
N GLU A 72 16.30 8.89 -3.83
CA GLU A 72 17.29 9.96 -3.71
C GLU A 72 16.62 11.31 -3.98
N SER A 73 16.60 12.21 -2.98
CA SER A 73 16.06 13.56 -3.15
C SER A 73 16.83 14.37 -4.18
N ILE A 74 16.12 15.14 -4.99
CA ILE A 74 16.69 16.07 -5.97
C ILE A 74 16.01 17.44 -5.83
N ASP A 75 16.75 18.52 -6.07
CA ASP A 75 16.23 19.89 -5.86
C ASP A 75 15.19 20.28 -6.90
N THR A 76 15.38 19.86 -8.15
CA THR A 76 14.51 20.21 -9.29
C THR A 76 14.45 19.06 -10.28
N ALA A 77 13.32 18.92 -10.96
CA ALA A 77 13.14 18.00 -12.07
C ALA A 77 12.56 18.74 -13.28
N ASP A 78 13.04 18.37 -14.47
CA ASP A 78 12.49 18.85 -15.75
C ASP A 78 11.38 17.90 -16.21
N VAL A 79 10.21 18.03 -15.58
CA VAL A 79 9.04 17.19 -15.84
C VAL A 79 7.77 18.05 -15.92
N ASP A 80 6.82 17.64 -16.77
CA ASP A 80 5.49 18.26 -16.80
C ASP A 80 4.64 17.65 -15.68
N ILE A 81 4.42 18.42 -14.63
CA ILE A 81 3.66 17.99 -13.45
C ILE A 81 2.27 17.44 -13.82
N ASN A 82 1.64 17.94 -14.89
CA ASN A 82 0.27 17.59 -15.25
C ASN A 82 0.17 16.34 -16.14
N ASN A 83 1.30 15.82 -16.61
CA ASN A 83 1.34 14.68 -17.50
C ASN A 83 2.38 13.64 -17.02
N PRO A 84 2.13 13.00 -15.86
CA PRO A 84 2.95 11.89 -15.38
C PRO A 84 2.64 10.59 -16.13
N ASP A 85 3.60 9.67 -16.12
CA ASP A 85 3.37 8.31 -16.64
C ASP A 85 2.52 7.49 -15.67
N LEU A 86 2.70 7.70 -14.36
CA LEU A 86 2.02 6.97 -13.31
C LEU A 86 1.67 7.84 -12.11
N TYR A 87 0.58 7.48 -11.46
CA TYR A 87 0.16 7.97 -10.16
C TYR A 87 0.31 6.84 -9.15
N VAL A 88 0.91 7.16 -8.00
CA VAL A 88 1.06 6.20 -6.90
C VAL A 88 0.62 6.86 -5.59
N ALA A 89 -0.29 6.19 -4.88
CA ALA A 89 -0.75 6.61 -3.57
C ALA A 89 -0.62 5.48 -2.54
N PHE A 90 -0.05 5.79 -1.38
CA PHE A 90 0.01 4.89 -0.24
C PHE A 90 -1.10 5.27 0.72
N ASN A 91 -1.97 4.33 1.05
CA ASN A 91 -3.08 4.53 1.95
C ASN A 91 -2.97 3.58 3.15
N SER A 92 -3.49 4.03 4.30
CA SER A 92 -3.73 3.18 5.46
C SER A 92 -5.22 3.18 5.78
N PRO A 93 -5.98 2.18 5.30
CA PRO A 93 -7.41 2.04 5.61
C PRO A 93 -7.64 1.97 7.12
N LYS A 94 -6.76 1.24 7.83
CA LYS A 94 -6.80 1.12 9.29
C LYS A 94 -6.70 2.46 10.02
N GLN A 95 -5.96 3.43 9.47
CA GLN A 95 -5.83 4.77 10.02
C GLN A 95 -6.75 5.80 9.34
N SER A 96 -7.49 5.38 8.31
CA SER A 96 -8.29 6.27 7.44
C SER A 96 -7.46 7.45 6.91
N ALA A 97 -6.23 7.17 6.48
CA ALA A 97 -5.26 8.19 6.10
C ALA A 97 -4.60 7.88 4.74
N LEU A 98 -4.51 8.90 3.89
CA LEU A 98 -3.61 8.94 2.74
C LEU A 98 -2.22 9.32 3.26
N LEU A 99 -1.24 8.44 3.07
CA LEU A 99 0.11 8.58 3.62
C LEU A 99 1.06 9.25 2.64
N VAL A 100 0.97 8.89 1.37
CA VAL A 100 1.79 9.42 0.28
C VAL A 100 0.90 9.56 -0.94
N GLU A 101 1.05 10.67 -1.66
CA GLU A 101 0.49 10.85 -2.99
C GLU A 101 1.57 11.38 -3.91
N SER A 102 1.77 10.71 -5.04
CA SER A 102 2.91 10.99 -5.90
C SER A 102 2.62 10.77 -7.38
N ARG A 103 3.39 11.51 -8.20
CA ARG A 103 3.41 11.44 -9.66
C ARG A 103 4.79 10.98 -10.11
N LEU A 104 4.83 10.08 -11.09
CA LEU A 104 6.06 9.46 -11.54
C LEU A 104 6.26 9.65 -13.05
N TRP A 105 7.50 9.92 -13.45
CA TRP A 105 7.93 9.98 -14.84
C TRP A 105 9.04 8.96 -15.06
N LEU A 106 8.77 7.97 -15.90
CA LEU A 106 9.70 6.92 -16.30
C LEU A 106 10.68 7.47 -17.33
N ASN A 107 11.95 7.11 -17.19
CA ASN A 107 13.00 7.48 -18.12
C ASN A 107 14.09 6.40 -18.19
N ASP A 108 15.04 6.56 -19.10
CA ASP A 108 16.11 5.58 -19.34
C ASP A 108 17.03 5.33 -18.12
N LYS A 109 17.00 6.22 -17.12
CA LYS A 109 17.79 6.12 -15.87
C LYS A 109 16.98 5.60 -14.68
N GLY A 110 15.66 5.47 -14.83
CA GLY A 110 14.74 5.04 -13.77
C GLY A 110 13.47 5.87 -13.75
N ALA A 111 13.17 6.50 -12.62
CA ALA A 111 12.02 7.39 -12.54
C ALA A 111 12.29 8.63 -11.70
N VAL A 112 11.66 9.74 -12.08
CA VAL A 112 11.47 10.91 -11.22
C VAL A 112 10.16 10.73 -10.48
N ILE A 113 10.14 11.01 -9.19
CA ILE A 113 8.96 11.01 -8.33
C ILE A 113 8.76 12.44 -7.80
N ALA A 114 7.56 12.97 -7.98
CA ALA A 114 7.09 14.17 -7.28
C ALA A 114 6.08 13.74 -6.22
N GLU A 115 6.42 13.91 -4.94
CA GLU A 115 5.53 13.66 -3.82
C GLU A 115 4.85 14.98 -3.41
N ARG A 116 3.52 14.96 -3.28
CA ARG A 116 2.76 16.14 -2.85
C ARG A 116 2.94 16.36 -1.35
N THR A 117 3.45 17.54 -0.97
CA THR A 117 3.67 17.90 0.43
C THR A 117 2.68 18.95 0.94
N GLY A 118 2.05 19.71 0.04
CA GLY A 118 1.00 20.69 0.34
C GLY A 118 -0.42 20.22 -0.02
N GLU A 119 -1.38 21.15 -0.02
CA GLU A 119 -2.76 20.88 -0.47
C GLU A 119 -2.84 20.74 -2.00
N THR A 120 -2.01 21.49 -2.73
CA THR A 120 -1.96 21.50 -4.20
C THR A 120 -0.66 20.86 -4.71
N TRP A 121 -0.59 20.66 -6.03
CA TRP A 121 0.61 20.18 -6.72
C TRP A 121 1.65 21.28 -6.96
N ASP A 122 1.48 22.46 -6.36
CA ASP A 122 2.47 23.55 -6.40
C ASP A 122 3.59 23.33 -5.37
N GLU A 123 3.33 22.53 -4.33
CA GLU A 123 4.27 22.16 -3.27
C GLU A 123 4.56 20.66 -3.37
N VAL A 124 5.70 20.34 -3.98
CA VAL A 124 6.13 18.96 -4.21
C VAL A 124 7.61 18.77 -3.88
N ASP A 125 7.94 17.60 -3.35
CA ASP A 125 9.30 17.16 -3.15
C ASP A 125 9.69 16.20 -4.28
N TYR A 126 10.79 16.52 -4.97
CA TYR A 126 11.29 15.69 -6.05
C TYR A 126 12.33 14.68 -5.55
N SER A 127 12.27 13.50 -6.13
CA SER A 127 13.23 12.43 -5.89
C SER A 127 13.40 11.56 -7.13
N THR A 128 14.42 10.70 -7.10
CA THR A 128 14.66 9.73 -8.16
C THR A 128 14.83 8.33 -7.60
N ILE A 129 14.46 7.36 -8.42
CA ILE A 129 14.68 5.93 -8.17
C ILE A 129 15.41 5.31 -9.36
N PRO A 130 16.21 4.26 -9.14
CA PRO A 130 16.94 3.60 -10.21
C PRO A 130 16.01 2.81 -11.15
N VAL A 131 16.58 2.38 -12.27
CA VAL A 131 15.84 1.67 -13.33
C VAL A 131 15.24 0.35 -12.86
N GLU A 132 15.92 -0.40 -12.01
CA GLU A 132 15.38 -1.64 -11.44
C GLU A 132 14.07 -1.41 -10.67
N ASP A 133 14.00 -0.35 -9.87
CA ASP A 133 12.84 -0.01 -9.05
C ASP A 133 11.69 0.51 -9.91
N ALA A 134 12.00 1.35 -10.91
CA ALA A 134 11.03 1.84 -11.87
C ALA A 134 10.39 0.70 -12.68
N LEU A 135 11.21 -0.26 -13.14
CA LEU A 135 10.75 -1.45 -13.84
C LEU A 135 9.90 -2.36 -12.95
N TYR A 136 10.29 -2.50 -11.68
CA TYR A 136 9.50 -3.24 -10.71
C TYR A 136 8.09 -2.63 -10.55
N ILE A 137 7.98 -1.31 -10.36
CA ILE A 137 6.69 -0.62 -10.26
C ILE A 137 5.85 -0.86 -11.53
N GLN A 138 6.45 -0.71 -12.70
CA GLN A 138 5.75 -0.95 -13.97
C GLN A 138 5.28 -2.42 -14.12
N SER A 139 6.06 -3.38 -13.62
CA SER A 139 5.68 -4.81 -13.68
C SER A 139 4.42 -5.11 -12.87
N LEU A 140 4.17 -4.37 -11.79
CA LEU A 140 2.98 -4.56 -10.96
C LEU A 140 1.69 -4.28 -11.75
N LEU A 141 1.72 -3.37 -12.73
CA LEU A 141 0.58 -3.10 -13.60
C LEU A 141 0.35 -4.19 -14.66
N LYS A 142 1.42 -4.85 -15.13
CA LYS A 142 1.33 -5.85 -16.20
C LYS A 142 0.80 -7.21 -15.73
N ASN A 143 1.10 -7.60 -14.49
CA ASN A 143 0.84 -8.96 -13.98
C ASN A 143 -0.64 -9.34 -13.76
N ASN A 144 -1.62 -8.46 -14.03
CA ASN A 144 -3.05 -8.78 -13.88
C ASN A 144 -3.81 -8.99 -15.21
N ASN A 145 -3.15 -8.83 -16.36
CA ASN A 145 -3.79 -9.03 -17.67
C ASN A 145 -3.72 -10.50 -18.16
N GLU A 146 -3.31 -11.45 -17.31
CA GLU A 146 -3.14 -12.88 -17.65
C GLU A 146 -3.95 -13.86 -16.77
N GLU A 147 -5.01 -13.42 -16.09
CA GLU A 147 -5.99 -14.33 -15.45
C GLU A 147 -7.35 -14.36 -16.14
#